data_AF-A0A937Z218-F1
#
_entry.id   AF-A0A937Z218-F1
#
_cell.length_a   1.000
_cell.length_b   1.000
_cell.length_c   1.000
_cell.angle_alpha   90.00
_cell.angle_beta   90.00
_cell.angle_gamma   90.00
#
_symmetry.space_group_name_H-M   'P 1'
#
loop_
_entity.id
_entity.type
_entity.pdbx_description
1 polymer ?
#
loop_
_entity_poly.entity_id
_entity_poly.type
_entity_poly.pdbx_seq_one_letter_code
_entity_poly.pdbx_strand_id
1 'polypeptide(L)'
;MGIEPHGDYGRVPPPGQWSFYCYWPEMKISADGRYWGNALRPAEPAIVPKGRWQCVEIMLKLNSTPDAPDGELALWLDGEPSMHILRGAARDGWSGMGFNVLKEGGEPFEGFRWRTSTDLKVNFLWLLHYVTENAARQNNIAAPNPINRVWFDDIVVATSYIGPLQED
;
A
#
# COMPACT_ATOMS: atom_id res chain seq x y z
N MET A 1 -0.74 7.09 -4.77
CA MET A 1 -0.61 5.90 -3.90
C MET A 1 0.58 5.10 -4.37
N GLY A 2 1.24 4.40 -3.46
CA GLY A 2 2.32 3.47 -3.77
C GLY A 2 2.30 2.29 -2.82
N ILE A 3 2.88 1.17 -3.26
CA ILE A 3 3.23 0.08 -2.36
C ILE A 3 4.58 0.42 -1.71
N GLU A 4 4.61 0.44 -0.38
CA GLU A 4 5.77 0.89 0.38
C GLU A 4 5.97 -0.06 1.56
N PRO A 5 6.90 -1.02 1.44
CA PRO A 5 7.29 -1.87 2.55
C PRO A 5 7.81 -1.05 3.71
N HIS A 6 7.52 -1.49 4.93
CA HIS A 6 7.95 -0.82 6.16
C HIS A 6 8.46 -1.80 7.20
N GLY A 7 9.40 -1.36 8.03
CA GLY A 7 9.99 -2.16 9.12
C GLY A 7 9.27 -2.02 10.46
N ASP A 8 8.14 -1.30 10.52
CA ASP A 8 7.38 -0.99 11.74
C ASP A 8 8.28 -0.59 12.93
N TYR A 9 9.07 0.48 12.73
CA TYR A 9 10.02 0.99 13.72
C TYR A 9 11.02 -0.06 14.25
N GLY A 10 11.42 -0.99 13.38
CA GLY A 10 12.39 -2.05 13.69
C GLY A 10 11.78 -3.34 14.23
N ARG A 11 10.46 -3.45 14.33
CA ARG A 11 9.79 -4.72 14.68
C ARG A 11 9.90 -5.76 13.57
N VAL A 12 10.00 -5.30 12.32
CA VAL A 12 10.19 -6.15 11.15
C VAL A 12 11.53 -5.81 10.49
N PRO A 13 12.46 -6.77 10.36
CA PRO A 13 13.75 -6.50 9.73
C PRO A 13 13.58 -6.16 8.24
N PRO A 14 14.52 -5.41 7.63
CA PRO A 14 14.52 -5.16 6.19
C PRO A 14 14.44 -6.46 5.36
N PRO A 15 13.62 -6.50 4.29
CA PRO A 15 12.99 -5.34 3.62
C PRO A 15 11.66 -4.87 4.21
N GLY A 16 11.22 -5.45 5.33
CA GLY A 16 9.97 -5.09 5.99
C GLY A 16 8.77 -5.92 5.52
N GLN A 17 7.58 -5.40 5.77
CA GLN A 17 6.31 -6.01 5.38
C GLN A 17 5.54 -5.13 4.41
N TRP A 18 4.81 -5.76 3.50
CA TRP A 18 4.00 -5.07 2.48
C TRP A 18 2.92 -4.19 3.12
N SER A 19 2.79 -2.98 2.58
CA SER A 19 1.73 -2.03 2.92
C SER A 19 1.56 -1.03 1.78
N PHE A 20 0.44 -0.30 1.79
CA PHE A 20 0.33 0.89 0.95
C PHE A 20 0.68 2.15 1.73
N TYR A 21 1.22 3.12 0.99
CA TYR A 21 1.36 4.50 1.41
C TYR A 21 0.52 5.38 0.47
N CYS A 22 -0.60 5.88 0.98
CA CYS A 22 -1.67 6.43 0.15
C CYS A 22 -1.95 7.91 0.43
N TYR A 23 -2.14 8.66 -0.64
CA TYR A 23 -2.65 10.03 -0.63
C TYR A 23 -3.98 10.08 -1.37
N TRP A 24 -4.98 10.71 -0.75
CA TRP A 24 -6.27 11.06 -1.37
C TRP A 24 -6.85 12.32 -0.69
N PRO A 25 -7.79 13.04 -1.32
CA PRO A 25 -8.24 14.35 -0.84
C PRO A 25 -8.77 14.37 0.59
N GLU A 26 -9.45 13.30 1.02
CA GLU A 26 -10.05 13.15 2.36
C GLU A 26 -9.17 12.38 3.35
N MET A 27 -7.87 12.20 3.04
CA MET A 27 -6.98 11.49 3.95
C MET A 27 -6.84 12.25 5.28
N LYS A 28 -6.73 11.50 6.39
CA LYS A 28 -6.51 12.08 7.72
C LYS A 28 -5.07 12.62 7.82
N ILE A 29 -4.92 13.79 8.44
CA ILE A 29 -3.60 14.37 8.75
C ILE A 29 -2.84 13.47 9.74
N SER A 30 -1.52 13.40 9.60
CA SER A 30 -0.69 12.64 10.53
C SER A 30 -0.66 13.30 11.92
N ALA A 31 -0.42 12.49 12.96
CA ALA A 31 -0.45 12.94 14.35
C ALA A 31 0.59 14.04 14.68
N ASP A 32 1.62 14.19 13.86
CA ASP A 32 2.61 15.28 13.95
C ASP A 32 2.14 16.59 13.30
N GLY A 33 0.90 16.64 12.82
CA GLY A 33 0.31 17.81 12.16
C GLY A 33 0.78 18.03 10.73
N ARG A 34 1.44 17.04 10.11
CA ARG A 34 1.90 17.11 8.72
C ARG A 34 1.05 16.24 7.80
N TYR A 35 1.12 16.54 6.49
CA TYR A 35 0.44 15.76 5.45
C TYR A 35 1.39 14.73 4.84
N TRP A 36 1.51 13.61 5.54
CA TRP A 36 2.14 12.39 5.03
C TRP A 36 1.10 11.49 4.39
N GLY A 37 1.55 10.54 3.58
CA GLY A 37 0.69 9.47 3.10
C GLY A 37 0.23 8.61 4.26
N ASN A 38 -0.97 8.06 4.15
CA ASN A 38 -1.51 7.17 5.17
C ASN A 38 -1.01 5.75 4.92
N ALA A 39 -0.46 5.13 5.96
CA ALA A 39 -0.06 3.72 5.94
C ALA A 39 -1.31 2.82 6.03
N LEU A 40 -1.62 2.10 4.95
CA LEU A 40 -2.73 1.16 4.92
C LEU A 40 -2.16 -0.25 4.92
N ARG A 41 -2.50 -1.02 5.95
CA ARG A 41 -1.85 -2.30 6.24
C ARG A 41 -2.85 -3.46 6.19
N PRO A 42 -2.45 -4.64 5.70
CA PRO A 42 -3.32 -5.81 5.66
C PRO A 42 -3.62 -6.32 7.07
N ALA A 43 -4.74 -7.03 7.21
CA ALA A 43 -5.11 -7.71 8.46
C ALA A 43 -4.08 -8.79 8.86
N GLU A 44 -3.48 -9.43 7.86
CA GLU A 44 -2.37 -10.36 8.03
C GLU A 44 -1.12 -9.76 7.38
N PRO A 45 -0.13 -9.34 8.19
CA PRO A 45 1.10 -8.79 7.66
C PRO A 45 1.86 -9.80 6.80
N ALA A 46 2.22 -9.39 5.58
CA ALA A 46 3.02 -10.20 4.66
C ALA A 46 4.44 -9.65 4.57
N ILE A 47 5.43 -10.48 4.91
CA ILE A 47 6.85 -10.10 4.82
C ILE A 47 7.29 -10.07 3.36
N VAL A 48 8.05 -9.04 2.99
CA VAL A 48 8.66 -8.95 1.67
C VAL A 48 9.76 -10.03 1.54
N PRO A 49 9.66 -10.95 0.58
CA PRO A 49 10.66 -12.01 0.42
C PRO A 49 11.99 -11.45 -0.10
N LYS A 50 13.09 -12.10 0.30
CA LYS A 50 14.44 -11.83 -0.23
C LYS A 50 14.89 -12.99 -1.11
N GLY A 51 15.59 -12.68 -2.19
CA GLY A 51 16.27 -13.69 -3.01
C GLY A 51 15.37 -14.56 -3.88
N ARG A 52 14.10 -14.18 -4.06
CA ARG A 52 13.17 -14.79 -5.02
C ARG A 52 12.33 -13.73 -5.72
N TRP A 53 11.80 -14.07 -6.88
CA TRP A 53 10.74 -13.31 -7.50
C TRP A 53 9.44 -13.45 -6.70
N GLN A 54 8.65 -12.39 -6.69
CA GLN A 54 7.30 -12.37 -6.14
C GLN A 54 6.41 -11.59 -7.09
N CYS A 55 5.27 -12.17 -7.43
CA CYS A 55 4.23 -11.42 -8.14
C CYS A 55 3.55 -10.46 -7.17
N VAL A 56 3.51 -9.18 -7.52
CA VAL A 56 2.85 -8.13 -6.74
C VAL A 56 1.86 -7.42 -7.66
N GLU A 57 0.57 -7.56 -7.37
CA GLU A 57 -0.48 -6.94 -8.17
C GLU A 57 -1.29 -5.95 -7.34
N ILE A 58 -1.50 -4.76 -7.91
CA ILE A 58 -2.21 -3.66 -7.25
C ILE A 58 -3.38 -3.26 -8.14
N MET A 59 -4.59 -3.24 -7.58
CA MET A 59 -5.76 -2.67 -8.24
C MET A 59 -6.09 -1.33 -7.60
N LEU A 60 -6.34 -0.33 -8.45
CA LEU A 60 -7.00 0.90 -8.06
C LEU A 60 -8.24 1.09 -8.91
N LYS A 61 -9.38 1.33 -8.23
CA LYS A 61 -10.63 1.71 -8.88
C LYS A 61 -11.01 3.10 -8.43
N LEU A 62 -11.11 4.02 -9.37
CA LEU A 62 -11.61 5.37 -9.12
C LEU A 62 -13.09 5.31 -8.70
N ASN A 63 -13.48 6.24 -7.85
CA ASN A 63 -14.89 6.43 -7.51
C ASN A 63 -15.76 6.73 -8.75
N SER A 64 -17.00 6.24 -8.72
CA SER A 64 -17.96 6.30 -9.83
C SER A 64 -18.38 7.73 -10.15
N THR A 65 -18.65 8.54 -9.13
CA THR A 65 -18.96 9.98 -9.23
C THR A 65 -18.08 10.80 -8.30
N PRO A 66 -17.92 12.12 -8.53
CA PRO A 66 -17.13 12.99 -7.68
C PRO A 66 -17.49 13.02 -6.20
N ASP A 67 -18.70 12.59 -5.83
CA ASP A 67 -19.20 12.61 -4.45
C ASP A 67 -19.38 11.20 -3.86
N ALA A 68 -19.26 10.15 -4.66
CA ALA A 68 -19.31 8.77 -4.19
C ALA A 68 -17.94 8.37 -3.62
N PRO A 69 -17.84 7.91 -2.36
CA PRO A 69 -16.61 7.35 -1.82
C PRO A 69 -16.58 5.83 -2.06
N ASP A 70 -16.82 5.41 -3.31
CA ASP A 70 -16.89 4.00 -3.72
C ASP A 70 -15.64 3.57 -4.53
N GLY A 71 -14.56 4.34 -4.43
CA GLY A 71 -13.26 3.93 -4.92
C GLY A 71 -12.70 2.77 -4.09
N GLU A 72 -11.82 1.99 -4.71
CA GLU A 72 -11.27 0.78 -4.12
C GLU A 72 -9.76 0.71 -4.34
N LEU A 73 -9.08 -0.03 -3.47
CA LEU A 73 -7.67 -0.35 -3.56
C LEU A 73 -7.46 -1.79 -3.11
N ALA A 74 -6.72 -2.59 -3.86
CA ALA A 74 -6.44 -3.97 -3.48
C ALA A 74 -5.01 -4.39 -3.81
N LEU A 75 -4.55 -5.41 -3.10
CA LEU A 75 -3.22 -6.02 -3.19
C LEU A 75 -3.35 -7.54 -3.28
N TRP A 76 -2.68 -8.13 -4.26
CA TRP A 76 -2.41 -9.57 -4.33
C TRP A 76 -0.91 -9.81 -4.29
N LEU A 77 -0.52 -10.87 -3.60
CA LEU A 77 0.86 -11.32 -3.46
C LEU A 77 0.94 -12.78 -3.89
N ASP A 78 1.73 -13.08 -4.92
CA ASP A 78 1.80 -14.43 -5.50
C ASP A 78 0.40 -14.97 -5.90
N GLY A 79 -0.51 -14.08 -6.32
CA GLY A 79 -1.87 -14.41 -6.75
C GLY A 79 -2.89 -14.50 -5.61
N GLU A 80 -2.44 -14.49 -4.36
CA GLU A 80 -3.31 -14.56 -3.19
C GLU A 80 -3.78 -13.17 -2.76
N PRO A 81 -5.08 -12.94 -2.51
CA PRO A 81 -5.58 -11.68 -1.99
C PRO A 81 -4.97 -11.36 -0.62
N SER A 82 -4.22 -10.27 -0.53
CA SER A 82 -3.62 -9.80 0.73
C SER A 82 -4.46 -8.72 1.40
N MET A 83 -5.03 -7.82 0.61
CA MET A 83 -5.80 -6.70 1.13
C MET A 83 -6.79 -6.18 0.08
N HIS A 84 -8.01 -5.88 0.50
CA HIS A 84 -8.99 -5.17 -0.33
C HIS A 84 -9.68 -4.12 0.53
N ILE A 85 -9.44 -2.86 0.21
CA ILE A 85 -9.98 -1.70 0.89
C ILE A 85 -11.03 -1.08 -0.01
N LEU A 86 -12.27 -1.21 0.44
CA LEU A 86 -13.47 -0.66 -0.17
C LEU A 86 -14.32 -0.03 0.93
N ARG A 87 -15.30 0.77 0.55
CA ARG A 87 -16.25 1.34 1.52
C ARG A 87 -16.86 0.21 2.37
N GLY A 88 -16.83 0.40 3.69
CA GLY A 88 -17.35 -0.58 4.66
C GLY A 88 -16.37 -1.67 5.08
N ALA A 89 -15.16 -1.75 4.48
CA ALA A 89 -14.13 -2.67 4.95
C ALA A 89 -13.81 -2.41 6.42
N ALA A 90 -13.71 -3.48 7.21
CA ALA A 90 -13.36 -3.40 8.61
C ALA A 90 -11.94 -2.85 8.77
N ARG A 91 -11.77 -1.82 9.61
CA ARG A 91 -10.46 -1.28 9.99
C ARG A 91 -10.39 -1.00 11.49
N ASP A 92 -9.17 -0.91 12.01
CA ASP A 92 -8.95 -0.36 13.34
C ASP A 92 -9.09 1.18 13.36
N GLY A 93 -9.02 1.75 14.55
CA GLY A 93 -9.04 3.20 14.74
C GLY A 93 -7.83 3.89 14.12
N TRP A 94 -7.95 5.20 13.86
CA TRP A 94 -6.85 5.99 13.32
C TRP A 94 -5.64 5.98 14.25
N SER A 95 -4.51 5.47 13.78
CA SER A 95 -3.27 5.36 14.55
C SER A 95 -2.46 6.67 14.65
N GLY A 96 -2.86 7.72 13.94
CA GLY A 96 -2.03 8.90 13.72
C GLY A 96 -1.14 8.83 12.47
N MET A 97 -0.99 7.65 11.86
CA MET A 97 -0.23 7.45 10.62
C MET A 97 -1.02 6.72 9.53
N GLY A 98 -2.09 6.04 9.91
CA GLY A 98 -2.71 5.01 9.09
C GLY A 98 -3.73 4.20 9.85
N PHE A 99 -4.16 3.12 9.23
CA PHE A 99 -5.00 2.09 9.84
C PHE A 99 -4.63 0.71 9.29
N ASN A 100 -4.96 -0.32 10.06
CA ASN A 100 -4.91 -1.70 9.63
C ASN A 100 -6.32 -2.14 9.19
N VAL A 101 -6.41 -2.87 8.09
CA VAL A 101 -7.61 -3.63 7.74
C VAL A 101 -7.76 -4.76 8.75
N LEU A 102 -8.99 -5.12 9.09
CA LEU A 102 -9.30 -6.23 9.99
C LEU A 102 -10.11 -7.30 9.25
N LYS A 103 -9.98 -8.56 9.66
CA LYS A 103 -10.82 -9.65 9.15
C LYS A 103 -12.26 -9.53 9.61
N GLU A 104 -12.46 -9.08 10.85
CA GLU A 104 -13.76 -8.92 11.49
C GLU A 104 -13.70 -7.84 12.56
N GLY A 105 -14.87 -7.31 12.93
CA GLY A 105 -15.00 -6.23 13.91
C GLY A 105 -14.50 -4.88 13.41
N GLY A 106 -14.17 -3.98 14.34
CA GLY A 106 -13.66 -2.64 14.03
C GLY A 106 -14.70 -1.65 13.49
N GLU A 107 -14.20 -0.59 12.87
CA GLU A 107 -15.02 0.47 12.27
C GLU A 107 -15.08 0.28 10.75
N PRO A 108 -16.22 0.59 10.10
CA PRO A 108 -16.33 0.55 8.65
C PRO A 108 -15.50 1.69 8.04
N PHE A 109 -14.64 1.36 7.09
CA PHE A 109 -13.91 2.36 6.31
C PHE A 109 -14.89 3.24 5.53
N GLU A 110 -14.66 4.53 5.58
CA GLU A 110 -15.52 5.57 5.02
C GLU A 110 -15.58 5.50 3.48
N GLY A 111 -14.56 4.91 2.87
CA GLY A 111 -14.42 4.72 1.42
C GLY A 111 -13.46 5.73 0.78
N PHE A 112 -13.00 5.43 -0.43
CA PHE A 112 -12.10 6.32 -1.16
C PHE A 112 -12.86 7.21 -2.13
N ARG A 113 -12.53 8.49 -2.11
CA ARG A 113 -12.86 9.43 -3.18
C ARG A 113 -11.57 9.89 -3.84
N TRP A 114 -10.98 9.00 -4.65
CA TRP A 114 -9.72 9.22 -5.34
C TRP A 114 -9.68 10.49 -6.20
N ARG A 115 -10.85 10.97 -6.66
CA ARG A 115 -11.00 12.18 -7.46
C ARG A 115 -12.25 12.96 -7.11
N THR A 116 -12.19 14.27 -7.32
CA THR A 116 -13.30 15.23 -7.18
C THR A 116 -13.86 15.71 -8.51
N SER A 117 -13.36 15.20 -9.64
CA SER A 117 -13.91 15.43 -10.97
C SER A 117 -13.75 14.16 -11.80
N THR A 118 -14.73 13.84 -12.64
CA THR A 118 -14.63 12.72 -13.58
C THR A 118 -13.61 12.93 -14.67
N ASP A 119 -13.11 14.15 -14.87
CA ASP A 119 -12.04 14.46 -15.83
C ASP A 119 -10.69 13.91 -15.35
N LEU A 120 -10.52 13.73 -14.04
CA LEU A 120 -9.32 13.14 -13.46
C LEU A 120 -9.38 11.61 -13.61
N LYS A 121 -8.42 11.06 -14.35
CA LYS A 121 -8.21 9.62 -14.55
C LYS A 121 -6.86 9.20 -13.96
N VAL A 122 -6.67 7.89 -13.79
CA VAL A 122 -5.33 7.34 -13.59
C VAL A 122 -4.52 7.63 -14.84
N ASN A 123 -3.34 8.23 -14.70
CA ASN A 123 -2.60 8.81 -15.82
C ASN A 123 -1.11 8.43 -15.87
N PHE A 124 -0.53 7.87 -14.80
CA PHE A 124 0.83 7.35 -14.84
C PHE A 124 1.01 6.15 -13.91
N LEU A 125 1.92 5.27 -14.29
CA LEU A 125 2.59 4.31 -13.41
C LEU A 125 3.99 4.84 -13.15
N TRP A 126 4.41 4.88 -11.88
CA TRP A 126 5.76 5.29 -11.52
C TRP A 126 6.48 4.15 -10.79
N LEU A 127 7.51 3.62 -11.42
CA LEU A 127 8.43 2.69 -10.79
C LEU A 127 9.48 3.47 -9.99
N LEU A 128 9.45 3.31 -8.66
CA LEU A 128 10.32 4.03 -7.75
C LEU A 128 10.94 3.06 -6.75
N HIS A 129 12.26 3.12 -6.60
CA HIS A 129 12.98 2.50 -5.50
C HIS A 129 13.68 3.61 -4.71
N TYR A 130 13.11 3.94 -3.55
CA TYR A 130 13.59 5.01 -2.69
C TYR A 130 13.65 4.51 -1.25
N VAL A 131 14.76 4.79 -0.57
CA VAL A 131 14.94 4.51 0.86
C VAL A 131 15.25 5.84 1.54
N THR A 132 14.36 6.28 2.42
CA THR A 132 14.54 7.54 3.17
C THR A 132 15.85 7.51 3.96
N GLU A 133 16.60 8.61 3.96
CA GLU A 133 17.89 8.75 4.64
C GLU A 133 17.87 8.28 6.11
N ASN A 134 16.78 8.58 6.82
CA ASN A 134 16.60 8.22 8.23
C ASN A 134 16.05 6.80 8.47
N ALA A 135 15.80 6.00 7.43
CA ALA A 135 15.13 4.71 7.55
C ALA A 135 15.89 3.73 8.47
N ALA A 136 17.22 3.66 8.37
CA ALA A 136 18.03 2.81 9.24
C ALA A 136 17.86 3.18 10.72
N ARG A 137 17.94 4.49 11.03
CA ARG A 137 17.75 5.01 12.39
C ARG A 137 16.34 4.73 12.91
N GLN A 138 15.31 4.99 12.10
CA GLN A 138 13.92 4.74 12.47
C GLN A 138 13.63 3.26 12.75
N ASN A 139 14.36 2.35 12.11
CA ASN A 139 14.20 0.91 12.27
C ASN A 139 15.27 0.28 13.18
N ASN A 140 16.00 1.08 13.96
CA ASN A 140 17.02 0.60 14.92
C ASN A 140 18.12 -0.28 14.28
N ILE A 141 18.49 0.00 13.02
CA ILE A 141 19.52 -0.75 12.30
C ILE A 141 20.89 -0.11 12.56
N ALA A 142 21.70 -0.77 13.40
CA ALA A 142 23.01 -0.27 13.81
C ALA A 142 24.04 -0.22 12.66
N ALA A 143 23.97 -1.17 11.73
CA ALA A 143 24.87 -1.29 10.58
C ALA A 143 24.05 -1.46 9.30
N PRO A 144 23.53 -0.36 8.71
CA PRO A 144 22.71 -0.45 7.51
C PRO A 144 23.54 -0.97 6.33
N ASN A 145 22.92 -1.83 5.52
CA ASN A 145 23.51 -2.22 4.25
C ASN A 145 23.56 -0.98 3.34
N PRO A 146 24.75 -0.54 2.87
CA PRO A 146 24.87 0.61 1.99
C PRO A 146 24.27 0.35 0.60
N ILE A 147 24.03 -0.92 0.23
CA ILE A 147 23.51 -1.32 -1.06
C ILE A 147 22.11 -1.91 -0.88
N ASN A 148 21.11 -1.17 -1.38
CA ASN A 148 19.75 -1.67 -1.54
C ASN A 148 19.54 -1.99 -3.03
N ARG A 149 19.16 -3.22 -3.34
CA ARG A 149 18.93 -3.68 -4.72
C ARG A 149 17.57 -4.33 -4.83
N VAL A 150 16.77 -3.86 -5.77
CA VAL A 150 15.48 -4.42 -6.15
C VAL A 150 15.52 -4.64 -7.66
N TRP A 151 15.05 -5.80 -8.11
CA TRP A 151 14.88 -6.12 -9.53
C TRP A 151 13.39 -6.08 -9.83
N PHE A 152 13.04 -5.52 -10.99
CA PHE A 152 11.68 -5.50 -11.50
C PHE A 152 11.70 -6.16 -12.87
N ASP A 153 10.70 -6.99 -13.14
CA ASP A 153 10.48 -7.62 -14.43
C ASP A 153 8.98 -7.76 -14.67
N ASP A 154 8.59 -8.02 -15.92
CA ASP A 154 7.20 -8.30 -16.33
C ASP A 154 6.17 -7.26 -15.83
N ILE A 155 6.52 -5.98 -15.97
CA ILE A 155 5.64 -4.88 -15.57
C ILE A 155 4.51 -4.72 -16.57
N VAL A 156 3.28 -5.03 -16.13
CA VAL A 156 2.07 -4.89 -16.94
C VAL A 156 1.10 -3.90 -16.28
N VAL A 157 0.41 -3.11 -17.11
CA VAL A 157 -0.73 -2.28 -16.69
C VAL A 157 -1.96 -2.75 -17.46
N ALA A 158 -3.01 -3.13 -16.75
CA ALA A 158 -4.25 -3.63 -17.33
C ALA A 158 -5.49 -3.05 -16.65
N THR A 159 -6.65 -3.24 -17.28
CA THR A 159 -7.97 -2.84 -16.75
C THR A 159 -8.69 -3.96 -16.01
N SER A 160 -8.10 -5.15 -15.96
CA SER A 160 -8.61 -6.34 -15.29
C SER A 160 -7.46 -7.07 -14.61
N TYR A 161 -7.79 -7.85 -13.59
CA TYR A 161 -6.83 -8.72 -12.90
C TYR A 161 -6.10 -9.63 -13.89
N ILE A 162 -4.78 -9.78 -13.72
CA ILE A 162 -3.93 -10.63 -14.57
C ILE A 162 -3.58 -11.92 -13.82
N GLY A 163 -3.09 -11.78 -12.59
CA GLY A 163 -2.53 -12.86 -11.80
C GLY A 163 -1.06 -13.17 -12.10
N PRO A 164 -0.46 -14.12 -11.36
CA PRO A 164 0.93 -14.51 -11.51
C PRO A 164 1.23 -15.10 -12.88
N LEU A 165 2.49 -14.99 -13.31
CA LEU A 165 3.02 -15.79 -14.40
C LEU A 165 2.81 -17.27 -14.08
N GLN A 166 2.23 -18.00 -15.03
CA GLN A 166 2.11 -19.44 -14.95
C GLN A 166 3.43 -20.06 -15.40
N GLU A 167 3.91 -21.08 -14.69
CA GLU A 167 5.00 -21.91 -15.19
C GLU A 167 4.46 -22.78 -16.34
N ASP A 168 5.23 -22.88 -17.43
CA ASP A 168 4.93 -23.75 -18.59
C ASP A 168 5.04 -25.25 -18.24
#